data_AF-A0A256YZ57-F1
#
_entry.id   AF-A0A256YZ57-F1
#
_cell.length_a   1.000
_cell.length_b   1.000
_cell.length_c   1.000
_cell.angle_alpha   90.00
_cell.angle_beta   90.00
_cell.angle_gamma   90.00
#
_symmetry.space_group_name_H-M   'P 1'
#
loop_
_entity.id
_entity.type
_entity.pdbx_description
1 polymer ?
#
loop_
_entity_poly.entity_id
_entity_poly.type
_entity_poly.pdbx_seq_one_letter_code
_entity_poly.pdbx_strand_id
1 'polypeptide(L)'
;MDAVKEVRAAQAALWGFYPLKRDQLINELRRCFEDSVWGPGSLPRGYVGELKVIGGIAPHAGYSYSGPCAAHLYKVIGENVRDVNTVIVLGTNHTGLGGAITTTKRYIWSTPLGDVDTDDEFINELLKINLVEEEPLAHLEEHSVEVQLPFLQFVLKSKFKLVPIVV
;
A
#
# COMPACT_ATOMS: atom_id res chain seq x y z
N MET A 1 -15.93 -17.71 -15.84
CA MET A 1 -16.07 -16.28 -16.14
C MET A 1 -15.49 -15.57 -14.95
N ASP A 2 -14.34 -14.92 -15.11
CA ASP A 2 -13.77 -14.13 -14.04
C ASP A 2 -14.74 -12.99 -13.74
N ALA A 3 -15.10 -12.81 -12.47
CA ALA A 3 -15.97 -11.72 -12.06
C ALA A 3 -15.30 -10.39 -12.46
N VAL A 4 -16.07 -9.48 -13.07
CA VAL A 4 -15.57 -8.15 -13.42
C VAL A 4 -15.17 -7.44 -12.12
N LYS A 5 -13.90 -7.06 -12.00
CA LYS A 5 -13.42 -6.31 -10.84
C LYS A 5 -14.04 -4.92 -10.77
N GLU A 6 -14.38 -4.52 -9.56
CA GLU A 6 -14.87 -3.17 -9.26
C GLU A 6 -13.69 -2.25 -9.00
N VAL A 7 -13.75 -0.99 -9.46
CA VAL A 7 -12.74 0.01 -9.09
C VAL A 7 -13.08 0.54 -7.71
N ARG A 8 -12.24 0.24 -6.72
CA ARG A 8 -12.30 0.83 -5.39
C ARG A 8 -11.64 2.21 -5.47
N ALA A 9 -12.43 3.26 -5.22
CA ALA A 9 -11.94 4.63 -5.22
C ALA A 9 -10.84 4.84 -4.16
N ALA A 10 -10.06 5.91 -4.33
CA ALA A 10 -9.03 6.34 -3.37
C ALA A 10 -9.67 6.93 -2.09
N GLN A 11 -10.29 6.08 -1.29
CA GLN A 11 -11.07 6.46 -0.12
C GLN A 11 -10.22 7.12 0.96
N ALA A 12 -9.02 6.59 1.22
CA ALA A 12 -8.11 7.21 2.17
C ALA A 12 -7.72 8.64 1.73
N ALA A 13 -7.61 8.87 0.41
CA ALA A 13 -7.44 10.23 -0.12
C ALA A 13 -8.69 11.11 0.13
N LEU A 14 -9.89 10.58 -0.13
CA LEU A 14 -11.16 11.25 0.11
C LEU A 14 -11.37 11.61 1.60
N TRP A 15 -10.84 10.80 2.51
CA TRP A 15 -10.87 11.03 3.96
C TRP A 15 -9.71 11.88 4.48
N GLY A 16 -8.82 12.36 3.60
CA GLY A 16 -7.75 13.28 3.96
C GLY A 16 -6.50 12.63 4.55
N PHE A 17 -6.30 11.32 4.39
CA PHE A 17 -5.04 10.68 4.78
C PHE A 17 -3.88 11.11 3.90
N TYR A 18 -4.15 11.41 2.62
CA TYR A 18 -3.17 11.98 1.69
C TYR A 18 -3.89 12.78 0.58
N PRO A 19 -3.18 13.63 -0.19
CA PRO A 19 -3.82 14.50 -1.18
C PRO A 19 -4.47 13.73 -2.36
N LEU A 20 -5.66 14.17 -2.78
CA LEU A 20 -6.41 13.62 -3.93
C LEU A 20 -5.81 13.95 -5.31
N LYS A 21 -5.06 15.05 -5.43
CA LYS A 21 -4.45 15.46 -6.70
C LYS A 21 -3.06 14.87 -6.83
N ARG A 22 -2.76 14.27 -7.99
CA ARG A 22 -1.47 13.64 -8.29
C ARG A 22 -0.26 14.50 -7.90
N ASP A 23 -0.21 15.74 -8.37
CA ASP A 23 0.95 16.61 -8.12
C ASP A 23 1.09 16.98 -6.63
N GLN A 24 -0.02 17.14 -5.93
CA GLN A 24 -0.02 17.40 -4.48
C GLN A 24 0.45 16.17 -3.71
N LEU A 25 0.02 14.96 -4.11
CA LEU A 25 0.46 13.70 -3.52
C LEU A 25 1.95 13.48 -3.73
N ILE A 26 2.47 13.75 -4.93
CA ILE A 26 3.91 13.67 -5.23
C ILE A 26 4.70 14.64 -4.35
N ASN A 27 4.22 15.87 -4.19
CA ASN A 27 4.87 16.86 -3.33
C ASN A 27 4.83 16.46 -1.85
N GLU A 28 3.71 15.91 -1.38
CA GLU A 28 3.57 15.43 0.00
C GLU A 28 4.48 14.24 0.29
N LEU A 29 4.60 13.29 -0.65
CA LEU A 29 5.56 12.19 -0.54
C LEU A 29 6.99 12.71 -0.49
N ARG A 30 7.37 13.63 -1.39
CA ARG A 30 8.70 14.29 -1.36
C ARG A 30 8.97 14.95 -0.02
N ARG A 31 8.01 15.73 0.50
CA ARG A 31 8.08 16.34 1.83
C ARG A 31 8.36 15.30 2.91
N CYS A 32 7.67 14.16 2.89
CA CYS A 32 7.88 13.09 3.86
C CYS A 32 9.31 12.52 3.81
N PHE A 33 9.88 12.33 2.61
CA PHE A 33 11.25 11.86 2.45
C PHE A 33 12.31 12.91 2.81
N GLU A 34 12.06 14.17 2.44
CA GLU A 34 13.01 15.28 2.58
C GLU A 34 12.98 15.93 3.98
N ASP A 35 11.98 15.60 4.81
CA ASP A 35 11.93 16.00 6.21
C ASP A 35 13.19 15.52 6.95
N SER A 36 13.98 16.46 7.47
CA SER A 36 15.26 16.21 8.12
C SER A 36 15.16 15.96 9.63
N VAL A 37 13.97 16.13 10.21
CA VAL A 37 13.73 15.96 11.64
C VAL A 37 13.08 14.60 11.91
N TRP A 38 12.03 14.28 11.16
CA TRP A 38 11.21 13.09 11.35
C TRP A 38 11.32 12.10 10.19
N GLY A 39 11.73 12.57 9.02
CA GLY A 39 11.95 11.75 7.83
C GLY A 39 13.41 11.33 7.64
N PRO A 40 13.71 10.65 6.53
CA PRO A 40 15.06 10.20 6.22
C PRO A 40 15.94 11.31 5.61
N GLY A 41 15.49 12.56 5.56
CA GLY A 41 16.21 13.74 5.08
C GLY A 41 16.58 13.77 3.60
N SER A 42 16.17 12.76 2.82
CA SER A 42 16.35 12.73 1.37
C SER A 42 15.50 11.65 0.71
N LEU A 43 15.22 11.86 -0.57
CA LEU A 43 14.67 10.82 -1.45
C LEU A 43 15.60 9.59 -1.56
N PRO A 44 15.08 8.43 -1.98
CA PRO A 44 15.88 7.27 -2.37
C PRO A 44 16.91 7.65 -3.44
N ARG A 45 18.16 7.25 -3.27
CA ARG A 45 19.26 7.60 -4.21
C ARG A 45 19.25 6.79 -5.51
N GLY A 46 18.25 5.93 -5.71
CA GLY A 46 18.24 4.89 -6.73
C GLY A 46 18.59 3.54 -6.12
N TYR A 47 18.66 2.50 -6.95
CA TYR A 47 18.93 1.15 -6.48
C TYR A 47 20.41 0.97 -6.13
N VAL A 48 20.64 0.55 -4.89
CA VAL A 48 21.93 0.22 -4.32
C VAL A 48 22.07 -1.31 -4.20
N GLY A 49 21.02 -1.99 -3.72
CA GLY A 49 20.96 -3.47 -3.67
C GLY A 49 21.87 -4.12 -2.62
N GLU A 50 22.23 -3.39 -1.56
CA GLU A 50 23.10 -3.88 -0.48
C GLU A 50 22.35 -4.73 0.56
N LEU A 51 21.04 -4.53 0.69
CA LEU A 51 20.20 -5.22 1.66
C LEU A 51 19.21 -6.17 0.98
N LYS A 52 19.06 -7.37 1.55
CA LYS A 52 17.93 -8.26 1.22
C LYS A 52 16.71 -7.86 2.03
N VAL A 53 15.86 -7.00 1.47
CA VAL A 53 14.62 -6.53 2.11
C VAL A 53 13.46 -7.45 1.72
N ILE A 54 12.80 -8.05 2.71
CA ILE A 54 11.62 -8.94 2.51
C ILE A 54 10.33 -8.35 3.07
N GLY A 55 10.39 -7.23 3.80
CA GLY A 55 9.23 -6.58 4.41
C GLY A 55 9.65 -5.53 5.45
N GLY A 56 8.65 -4.86 6.03
CA GLY A 56 8.82 -3.89 7.11
C GLY A 56 7.49 -3.43 7.69
N ILE A 57 7.56 -2.57 8.71
CA ILE A 57 6.39 -2.01 9.40
C ILE A 57 6.40 -0.50 9.21
N ALA A 58 5.26 0.06 8.81
CA ALA A 58 5.06 1.49 8.67
C ALA A 58 3.73 1.89 9.34
N PRO A 59 3.64 3.12 9.87
CA PRO A 59 2.36 3.66 10.35
C PRO A 59 1.40 3.91 9.18
N HIS A 60 0.11 3.99 9.49
CA HIS A 60 -0.96 4.24 8.52
C HIS A 60 -1.85 5.44 8.84
N ALA A 61 -1.43 6.33 9.74
CA ALA A 61 -2.11 7.61 9.94
C ALA A 61 -1.85 8.54 8.74
N GLY A 62 -2.63 9.62 8.61
CA GLY A 62 -2.46 10.58 7.52
C GLY A 62 -1.02 11.10 7.37
N TYR A 63 -0.60 11.39 6.14
CA TYR A 63 0.79 11.72 5.79
C TYR A 63 1.33 12.94 6.54
N SER A 64 0.46 13.93 6.83
CA SER A 64 0.81 15.08 7.68
C SER A 64 1.33 14.70 9.06
N TYR A 65 0.93 13.54 9.59
CA TYR A 65 1.30 13.06 10.92
C TYR A 65 2.38 11.99 10.87
N SER A 66 2.20 10.97 10.04
CA SER A 66 3.05 9.76 10.07
C SER A 66 3.88 9.52 8.82
N GLY A 67 3.67 10.32 7.78
CA GLY A 67 4.35 10.18 6.49
C GLY A 67 5.88 10.24 6.60
N PRO A 68 6.47 11.22 7.30
CA PRO A 68 7.93 11.26 7.50
C PRO A 68 8.48 10.00 8.18
N CYS A 69 7.79 9.49 9.20
CA CYS A 69 8.18 8.24 9.87
C CYS A 69 8.11 7.03 8.90
N ALA A 70 7.02 6.91 8.14
CA ALA A 70 6.86 5.86 7.13
C ALA A 70 7.94 5.92 6.04
N ALA A 71 8.37 7.12 5.66
CA ALA A 71 9.35 7.34 4.59
C ALA A 71 10.72 6.67 4.85
N HIS A 72 11.09 6.41 6.11
CA HIS A 72 12.30 5.64 6.44
C HIS A 72 12.26 4.23 5.83
N LEU A 73 11.16 3.49 6.05
CA LEU A 73 10.99 2.15 5.49
C LEU A 73 10.99 2.21 3.96
N TYR A 74 10.19 3.13 3.40
CA TYR A 74 10.03 3.21 1.96
C TYR A 74 11.31 3.64 1.24
N LYS A 75 12.20 4.38 1.92
CA LYS A 75 13.54 4.68 1.38
C LYS A 75 14.37 3.43 1.26
N VAL A 76 14.41 2.61 2.31
CA VAL A 76 15.12 1.33 2.30
C VAL A 76 14.56 0.41 1.21
N ILE A 77 13.24 0.35 1.04
CA ILE A 77 12.60 -0.40 -0.06
C ILE A 77 13.04 0.16 -1.43
N GLY A 78 12.91 1.48 -1.66
CA GLY A 78 13.27 2.11 -2.93
C GLY A 78 14.75 1.98 -3.32
N GLU A 79 15.63 1.79 -2.34
CA GLU A 79 17.07 1.62 -2.56
C GLU A 79 17.48 0.16 -2.71
N ASN A 80 16.66 -0.81 -2.30
CA ASN A 80 17.09 -2.22 -2.21
C ASN A 80 16.15 -3.23 -2.89
N VAL A 81 14.97 -2.81 -3.31
CA VAL A 81 13.97 -3.69 -3.94
C VAL A 81 13.77 -3.27 -5.40
N ARG A 82 13.82 -4.26 -6.30
CA ARG A 82 13.53 -4.13 -7.73
C ARG A 82 12.71 -5.32 -8.20
N ASP A 83 12.02 -5.13 -9.32
CA ASP A 83 11.33 -6.19 -10.07
C ASP A 83 10.35 -7.01 -9.21
N VAL A 84 9.69 -6.35 -8.25
CA VAL A 84 8.63 -6.98 -7.45
C VAL A 84 7.34 -7.05 -8.26
N ASN A 85 6.87 -8.28 -8.46
CA ASN A 85 5.58 -8.55 -9.09
C ASN A 85 4.40 -8.44 -8.13
N THR A 86 4.60 -8.76 -6.85
CA THR A 86 3.53 -8.90 -5.86
C THR A 86 3.95 -8.28 -4.53
N VAL A 87 3.12 -7.39 -4.00
CA VAL A 87 3.28 -6.78 -2.68
C VAL A 87 2.14 -7.22 -1.78
N ILE A 88 2.47 -7.77 -0.62
CA ILE A 88 1.50 -8.10 0.42
C ILE A 88 1.46 -6.92 1.40
N VAL A 89 0.27 -6.39 1.67
CA VAL A 89 0.08 -5.36 2.69
C VAL A 89 -0.89 -5.90 3.73
N LEU A 90 -0.40 -6.01 4.97
CA LEU A 90 -1.20 -6.35 6.13
C LEU A 90 -1.68 -5.05 6.78
N GLY A 91 -2.96 -4.74 6.64
CA GLY A 91 -3.65 -3.62 7.28
C GLY A 91 -4.45 -4.07 8.49
N THR A 92 -4.83 -3.12 9.34
CA THR A 92 -5.67 -3.36 10.51
C THR A 92 -7.15 -3.24 10.17
N ASN A 93 -8.02 -3.97 10.85
CA ASN A 93 -9.47 -3.86 10.72
C ASN A 93 -10.04 -2.78 11.64
N HIS A 94 -10.18 -1.53 11.17
CA HIS A 94 -10.84 -0.48 11.97
C HIS A 94 -12.37 -0.53 11.88
N THR A 95 -12.92 -1.18 10.85
CA THR A 95 -14.37 -1.22 10.60
C THR A 95 -15.07 -2.28 11.44
N GLY A 96 -14.36 -3.33 11.85
CA GLY A 96 -14.93 -4.51 12.50
C GLY A 96 -15.80 -5.36 11.57
N LEU A 97 -15.77 -5.10 10.25
CA LEU A 97 -16.50 -5.87 9.25
C LEU A 97 -15.67 -7.08 8.80
N GLY A 98 -16.38 -8.16 8.42
CA GLY A 98 -15.78 -9.40 7.92
C GLY A 98 -15.20 -10.31 9.00
N GLY A 99 -14.36 -11.27 8.57
CA GLY A 99 -13.69 -12.24 9.42
C GLY A 99 -12.43 -11.70 10.12
N ALA A 100 -11.77 -12.57 10.89
CA ALA A 100 -10.57 -12.22 11.66
C ALA A 100 -9.34 -11.91 10.78
N ILE A 101 -9.20 -12.60 9.64
CA ILE A 101 -8.13 -12.39 8.67
C ILE A 101 -8.76 -12.49 7.28
N THR A 102 -8.81 -11.39 6.54
CA THR A 102 -9.56 -11.32 5.28
C THR A 102 -8.71 -10.80 4.14
N THR A 103 -9.01 -11.25 2.91
CA THR A 103 -8.46 -10.75 1.66
C THR A 103 -9.58 -10.51 0.64
N THR A 104 -9.26 -9.95 -0.52
CA THR A 104 -10.24 -9.75 -1.59
C THR A 104 -9.58 -9.65 -2.96
N LYS A 105 -10.18 -10.30 -3.98
CA LYS A 105 -9.85 -10.08 -5.41
C LYS A 105 -10.83 -9.13 -6.10
N ARG A 106 -11.88 -8.68 -5.39
CA ARG A 106 -13.00 -7.93 -5.98
C ARG A 106 -12.58 -6.58 -6.55
N TYR A 107 -11.50 -5.99 -6.04
CA TYR A 107 -11.19 -4.59 -6.24
C TYR A 107 -9.92 -4.36 -7.05
N ILE A 108 -9.99 -3.41 -7.99
CA ILE A 108 -8.84 -2.63 -8.45
C ILE A 108 -8.69 -1.43 -7.51
N TRP A 109 -7.53 -1.29 -6.87
CA TRP A 109 -7.28 -0.23 -5.89
C TRP A 109 -6.80 1.04 -6.57
N SER A 110 -7.67 2.03 -6.67
CA SER A 110 -7.33 3.29 -7.32
C SER A 110 -6.66 4.26 -6.35
N THR A 111 -5.63 4.96 -6.85
CA THR A 111 -4.97 6.07 -6.14
C THR A 111 -4.74 7.23 -7.13
N PRO A 112 -4.41 8.43 -6.66
CA PRO A 112 -4.01 9.52 -7.55
C PRO A 112 -2.73 9.23 -8.36
N LEU A 113 -1.92 8.24 -7.96
CA LEU A 113 -0.74 7.83 -8.70
C LEU A 113 -1.03 6.79 -9.80
N GLY A 114 -2.23 6.21 -9.79
CA GLY A 114 -2.69 5.18 -10.70
C GLY A 114 -3.27 3.97 -9.96
N ASP A 115 -3.85 3.07 -10.73
CA ASP A 115 -4.51 1.87 -10.23
C ASP A 115 -3.52 0.74 -9.89
N VAL A 116 -3.86 -0.04 -8.86
CA VAL A 116 -3.13 -1.24 -8.44
C VAL A 116 -4.10 -2.42 -8.46
N ASP A 117 -3.80 -3.42 -9.29
CA ASP A 117 -4.61 -4.64 -9.40
C ASP A 117 -4.21 -5.66 -8.34
N THR A 118 -5.10 -6.59 -7.99
CA THR A 118 -4.79 -7.67 -7.04
C THR A 118 -4.07 -8.84 -7.70
N ASP A 119 -3.25 -9.56 -6.93
CA ASP A 119 -2.67 -10.82 -7.36
C ASP A 119 -3.61 -11.99 -7.08
N ASP A 120 -4.53 -12.21 -8.01
CA ASP A 120 -5.59 -13.20 -7.84
C ASP A 120 -5.07 -14.64 -7.77
N GLU A 121 -3.97 -14.94 -8.47
CA GLU A 121 -3.32 -16.25 -8.39
C GLU A 121 -2.75 -16.47 -6.99
N PHE A 122 -2.02 -15.48 -6.45
CA PHE A 122 -1.52 -15.55 -5.08
C PHE A 122 -2.66 -15.65 -4.06
N ILE A 123 -3.72 -14.85 -4.22
CA ILE A 123 -4.87 -14.88 -3.31
C ILE A 123 -5.56 -16.24 -3.37
N ASN A 124 -5.73 -16.84 -4.55
CA ASN A 124 -6.31 -18.18 -4.67
C ASN A 124 -5.49 -19.25 -3.95
N GLU A 125 -4.15 -19.18 -4.00
CA GLU A 125 -3.30 -20.08 -3.21
C GLU A 125 -3.40 -19.80 -1.70
N LEU A 126 -3.45 -18.52 -1.32
CA LEU A 126 -3.61 -18.09 0.07
C LEU A 126 -4.91 -18.63 0.68
N LEU A 127 -6.02 -18.60 -0.04
CA LEU A 127 -7.33 -19.09 0.45
C LEU A 127 -7.33 -20.60 0.75
N LYS A 128 -6.44 -21.39 0.14
CA LYS A 128 -6.35 -22.84 0.40
C LYS A 128 -5.80 -23.17 1.79
N ILE A 129 -5.15 -22.22 2.48
CA ILE A 129 -4.57 -22.47 3.80
C ILE A 129 -5.62 -22.46 4.92
N ASN A 130 -6.89 -22.16 4.61
CA ASN A 130 -8.03 -22.10 5.55
C ASN A 130 -7.81 -21.20 6.78
N LEU A 131 -6.94 -20.20 6.67
CA LEU A 131 -6.70 -19.16 7.69
C LEU A 131 -7.25 -17.80 7.26
N VAL A 132 -7.41 -17.58 5.96
CA VAL A 132 -7.80 -16.31 5.35
C VAL A 132 -9.10 -16.51 4.59
N GLU A 133 -10.04 -15.59 4.79
CA GLU A 133 -11.33 -15.59 4.10
C GLU A 133 -11.36 -14.54 2.98
N GLU A 134 -12.00 -14.85 1.86
CA GLU A 134 -12.25 -13.84 0.82
C GLU A 134 -13.51 -13.05 1.20
N GLU A 135 -13.33 -11.90 1.83
CA GLU A 135 -14.42 -11.06 2.32
C GLU A 135 -14.21 -9.59 1.91
N PRO A 136 -14.76 -9.17 0.76
CA PRO A 136 -14.59 -7.82 0.25
C PRO A 136 -15.13 -6.73 1.18
N LEU A 137 -16.12 -7.02 2.02
CA LEU A 137 -16.72 -6.01 2.91
C LEU A 137 -15.73 -5.46 3.94
N ALA A 138 -14.76 -6.27 4.41
CA ALA A 138 -13.72 -5.83 5.33
C ALA A 138 -12.77 -4.78 4.72
N HIS A 139 -12.74 -4.67 3.39
CA HIS A 139 -11.85 -3.77 2.65
C HIS A 139 -12.56 -2.53 2.09
N LEU A 140 -13.90 -2.51 2.11
CA LEU A 140 -14.69 -1.46 1.44
C LEU A 140 -14.60 -0.10 2.13
N GLU A 141 -14.35 -0.04 3.44
CA GLU A 141 -14.20 1.21 4.19
C GLU A 141 -12.96 1.18 5.11
N GLU A 142 -11.94 0.43 4.72
CA GLU A 142 -10.70 0.32 5.47
C GLU A 142 -9.55 1.01 4.75
N HIS A 143 -8.77 1.82 5.46
CA HIS A 143 -7.76 2.72 4.88
C HIS A 143 -6.33 2.22 5.07
N SER A 144 -6.05 1.38 6.07
CA SER A 144 -4.70 1.01 6.49
C SER A 144 -3.86 0.41 5.37
N VAL A 145 -4.47 -0.39 4.49
CA VAL A 145 -3.83 -0.93 3.28
C VAL A 145 -3.59 0.18 2.25
N GLU A 146 -4.61 0.97 1.93
CA GLU A 146 -4.55 2.00 0.88
C GLU A 146 -3.48 3.06 1.15
N VAL A 147 -3.32 3.48 2.40
CA VAL A 147 -2.35 4.51 2.82
C VAL A 147 -0.91 4.14 2.46
N GLN A 148 -0.61 2.84 2.30
CA GLN A 148 0.71 2.35 1.91
C GLN A 148 0.96 2.40 0.39
N LEU A 149 -0.10 2.38 -0.42
CA LEU A 149 0.01 2.24 -1.88
C LEU A 149 0.74 3.40 -2.57
N PRO A 150 0.48 4.69 -2.25
CA PRO A 150 1.21 5.77 -2.89
C PRO A 150 2.71 5.76 -2.60
N PHE A 151 3.12 5.40 -1.38
CA PHE A 151 4.53 5.23 -1.04
C PHE A 151 5.18 4.12 -1.88
N LEU A 152 4.54 2.96 -1.98
CA LEU A 152 5.01 1.83 -2.80
C LEU A 152 5.13 2.22 -4.28
N GLN A 153 4.09 2.84 -4.86
CA GLN A 153 4.10 3.31 -6.25
C GLN A 153 5.20 4.35 -6.51
N PHE A 154 5.45 5.23 -5.54
CA PHE A 154 6.47 6.27 -5.65
C PHE A 154 7.90 5.71 -5.65
N VAL A 155 8.18 4.71 -4.81
CA VAL A 155 9.55 4.17 -4.66
C VAL A 155 9.85 3.05 -5.65
N LEU A 156 8.89 2.16 -5.94
CA LEU A 156 9.11 1.02 -6.83
C LEU A 156 9.11 1.44 -8.31
N LYS A 157 8.27 2.41 -8.70
CA LYS A 157 8.12 2.95 -10.07
C LYS A 157 7.73 1.92 -11.15
N SER A 158 7.79 0.62 -10.87
CA SER A 158 7.26 -0.47 -11.67
C SER A 158 5.83 -0.81 -11.25
N LYS A 159 5.08 -1.42 -12.15
CA LYS A 159 3.79 -2.03 -11.79
C LYS A 159 4.03 -3.23 -10.89
N PHE A 160 3.21 -3.35 -9.85
CA PHE A 160 3.10 -4.53 -8.99
C PHE A 160 1.63 -4.85 -8.80
N LYS A 161 1.34 -6.09 -8.38
CA LYS A 161 0.03 -6.53 -7.94
C LYS A 161 -0.03 -6.55 -6.41
N LEU A 162 -1.22 -6.32 -5.86
CA LEU A 162 -1.46 -6.24 -4.43
C LEU A 162 -2.09 -7.53 -3.89
N VAL A 163 -1.66 -7.96 -2.71
CA VAL A 163 -2.39 -8.91 -1.87
C VAL A 163 -2.80 -8.15 -0.61
N PRO A 164 -4.02 -7.60 -0.56
CA PRO A 164 -4.47 -6.84 0.59
C PRO A 164 -4.98 -7.82 1.65
N ILE A 165 -4.45 -7.75 2.87
CA ILE A 165 -4.92 -8.56 3.99
C ILE A 165 -5.30 -7.62 5.13
N VAL A 166 -6.50 -7.77 5.65
CA VAL A 166 -7.00 -7.01 6.81
C VAL A 166 -7.07 -7.97 8.00
N VAL A 167 -6.45 -7.57 9.12
CA VAL A 167 -6.33 -8.32 10.38
C VAL A 167 -6.81 -7.54 11.60
#